data_AF-A0A814R076-F1
#
_entry.id   AF-A0A814R076-F1
#
_cell.length_a   1.000
_cell.length_b   1.000
_cell.length_c   1.000
_cell.angle_alpha   90.00
_cell.angle_beta   90.00
_cell.angle_gamma   90.00
#
_symmetry.space_group_name_H-M   'P 1'
#
loop_
_entity.id
_entity.type
_entity.pdbx_description
1 polymer ?
#
loop_
_entity_poly.entity_id
_entity_poly.type
_entity_poly.pdbx_seq_one_letter_code
_entity_poly.pdbx_strand_id
1 'polypeptide(L)'
;VSLTHLNLENLNTKNNLCEKCKKELSPFVTFDVKSQISQILDNEKLLNQVMKNNLNEISTKSVLDLKEGSIYREEKNLSRNRFISLVLNTDGAPITNSRNYNMWPVLGTIVELDPQSRESFKNVVILGNFKHFN
;
A
#
# COMPACT_ATOMS: atom_id res chain seq x y z
N VAL A 1 11.37 1.70 -8.55
CA VAL A 1 10.27 1.89 -7.58
C VAL A 1 9.06 2.32 -8.38
N SER A 2 8.10 1.42 -8.62
CA SER A 2 6.92 1.71 -9.44
C SER A 2 5.79 2.18 -8.53
N LEU A 3 5.49 3.47 -8.54
CA LEU A 3 4.29 4.02 -7.88
C LEU A 3 3.10 3.64 -8.74
N THR A 4 2.38 2.59 -8.35
CA THR A 4 1.13 2.20 -8.99
C THR A 4 0.00 2.89 -8.24
N HIS A 5 -0.62 3.89 -8.86
CA HIS A 5 -1.89 4.45 -8.41
C HIS A 5 -2.97 3.37 -8.56
N LEU A 6 -3.24 2.63 -7.49
CA LEU A 6 -4.40 1.74 -7.40
C LEU A 6 -5.65 2.60 -7.21
N ASN A 7 -6.23 3.03 -8.33
CA ASN A 7 -7.55 3.63 -8.35
C ASN A 7 -8.60 2.51 -8.12
N LEU A 8 -8.95 2.29 -6.85
CA LEU A 8 -9.84 1.22 -6.38
C LEU A 8 -11.29 1.37 -6.88
N GLU A 9 -11.66 2.49 -7.51
CA GLU A 9 -13.01 2.74 -8.01
C GLU A 9 -13.33 1.98 -9.32
N ASN A 10 -12.33 1.36 -9.98
CA ASN A 10 -12.49 0.69 -11.28
C ASN A 10 -12.36 -0.84 -11.28
N LEU A 11 -12.34 -1.51 -10.12
CA LEU A 11 -12.28 -2.99 -10.06
C LEU A 11 -13.65 -3.69 -10.24
N ASN A 12 -14.63 -3.01 -10.84
CA ASN A 12 -15.88 -3.65 -11.27
C ASN A 12 -15.77 -4.28 -12.67
N THR A 13 -14.62 -4.88 -12.98
CA THR A 13 -14.33 -5.56 -14.26
C THR A 13 -14.81 -7.01 -14.28
N LYS A 14 -15.96 -7.33 -13.66
CA LYS A 14 -16.59 -8.66 -13.83
C LYS A 14 -16.95 -8.97 -15.29
N ASN A 15 -17.00 -7.96 -16.17
CA ASN A 15 -17.45 -8.12 -17.55
C ASN A 15 -16.37 -8.50 -18.57
N ASN A 16 -15.07 -8.48 -18.23
CA ASN A 16 -13.98 -8.77 -19.19
C ASN A 16 -13.16 -10.04 -18.87
N LEU A 17 -13.60 -10.85 -17.91
CA LEU A 17 -12.90 -12.10 -17.59
C LEU A 17 -13.23 -13.18 -18.63
N CYS A 18 -12.20 -13.91 -19.08
CA CYS A 18 -12.37 -15.07 -19.94
C CYS A 18 -13.25 -16.15 -19.26
N GLU A 19 -13.97 -17.00 -20.01
CA GLU A 19 -14.86 -17.99 -19.39
C GLU A 19 -14.16 -18.97 -18.44
N LYS A 20 -12.88 -19.29 -18.70
CA LYS A 20 -12.04 -20.08 -17.80
C LYS A 20 -11.72 -19.31 -16.50
N CYS A 21 -11.41 -18.03 -16.64
CA CYS A 21 -11.12 -17.08 -15.56
C CYS A 21 -12.33 -16.86 -14.62
N LYS A 22 -13.55 -17.05 -15.13
CA LYS A 22 -14.80 -16.99 -14.34
C LYS A 22 -15.02 -18.24 -13.47
N LYS A 23 -14.39 -19.38 -13.81
CA LYS A 23 -14.57 -20.67 -13.13
C LYS A 23 -13.51 -20.93 -12.06
N GLU A 24 -12.36 -20.28 -12.13
CA GLU A 24 -11.30 -20.41 -11.13
C GLU A 24 -11.57 -19.47 -9.95
N LEU A 25 -11.42 -19.98 -8.71
CA LEU A 25 -11.37 -19.11 -7.54
C LEU A 25 -10.20 -18.14 -7.71
N SER A 26 -10.44 -16.85 -7.44
CA SER A 26 -9.39 -15.86 -7.37
C SER A 26 -8.26 -16.37 -6.46
N PRO A 27 -7.00 -16.40 -6.93
CA PRO A 27 -5.87 -16.73 -6.08
C PRO A 27 -5.58 -15.62 -5.07
N PHE A 28 -6.27 -14.48 -5.17
CA PHE A 28 -6.11 -13.34 -4.26
C PHE A 28 -7.22 -13.28 -3.23
N VAL A 29 -6.80 -13.13 -1.98
CA VAL A 29 -7.66 -12.71 -0.85
C VAL A 29 -7.26 -11.28 -0.48
N THR A 30 -8.22 -10.35 -0.42
CA THR A 30 -7.99 -8.95 -0.07
C THR A 30 -8.41 -8.68 1.37
N PHE A 31 -7.74 -7.74 2.04
CA PHE A 31 -8.11 -7.27 3.37
C PHE A 31 -8.65 -5.84 3.34
N ASP A 32 -9.37 -5.46 4.38
CA ASP A 32 -9.84 -4.09 4.54
C ASP A 32 -8.66 -3.17 4.91
N VAL A 33 -8.10 -2.53 3.88
CA VAL A 33 -7.00 -1.56 4.00
C VAL A 33 -7.44 -0.32 4.78
N LYS A 34 -8.69 0.13 4.63
CA LYS A 34 -9.17 1.36 5.26
C LYS A 34 -9.20 1.19 6.78
N SER A 35 -9.77 0.09 7.27
CA SER A 35 -9.82 -0.19 8.71
C SER A 35 -8.43 -0.31 9.33
N GLN A 36 -7.48 -0.96 8.64
CA GLN A 36 -6.10 -1.06 9.10
C GLN A 36 -5.41 0.30 9.20
N ILE A 37 -5.54 1.13 8.17
CA ILE A 37 -4.96 2.49 8.18
C ILE A 37 -5.59 3.32 9.29
N SER A 38 -6.92 3.26 9.48
CA SER A 38 -7.59 3.93 10.59
C SER A 38 -7.01 3.51 11.94
N GLN A 39 -6.82 2.22 12.19
CA GLN A 39 -6.22 1.72 13.43
C GLN A 39 -4.78 2.21 13.64
N ILE A 40 -3.97 2.28 12.58
CA ILE A 40 -2.61 2.82 12.66
C ILE A 40 -2.65 4.32 13.02
N LEU A 41 -3.57 5.06 12.40
CA LEU A 41 -3.70 6.51 12.58
C LEU A 41 -4.51 6.93 13.80
N ASP A 42 -5.13 5.99 14.53
CA ASP A 42 -5.66 6.23 15.88
C ASP A 42 -4.52 6.60 16.85
N ASN A 43 -3.26 6.29 16.50
CA ASN A 43 -2.11 6.84 17.17
C ASN A 43 -1.88 8.31 16.78
N GLU A 44 -2.18 9.23 17.71
CA GLU A 44 -2.06 10.68 17.49
C GLU A 44 -0.67 11.13 17.00
N LYS A 45 0.41 10.49 17.48
CA LYS A 45 1.77 10.80 17.02
C LYS A 45 1.93 10.49 15.54
N LEU A 46 1.42 9.34 15.09
CA LEU A 46 1.49 8.93 13.68
C LEU A 46 0.58 9.79 12.80
N LEU A 47 -0.63 10.09 13.27
CA LEU A 47 -1.55 11.00 12.59
C LEU A 47 -0.91 12.38 12.36
N ASN A 48 -0.29 12.94 13.40
CA ASN A 48 0.40 14.23 13.31
C ASN A 48 1.57 14.22 12.33
N GLN A 49 2.31 13.10 12.22
CA GLN A 49 3.33 12.94 11.19
C GLN A 49 2.73 12.99 9.78
N VAL A 50 1.66 12.23 9.54
CA VAL A 50 0.98 12.19 8.24
C VAL A 50 0.44 13.57 7.86
N MET A 51 -0.21 14.26 8.80
CA MET A 51 -0.75 15.61 8.57
C MET A 51 0.37 16.62 8.27
N LYS A 52 1.44 16.64 9.06
CA LYS A 52 2.60 17.52 8.83
C LYS A 52 3.23 17.27 7.46
N ASN A 53 3.42 16.00 7.09
CA ASN A 53 4.03 15.64 5.82
C ASN A 53 3.11 15.87 4.62
N ASN A 54 1.80 15.95 4.83
CA ASN A 54 0.84 16.40 3.81
C ASN A 54 0.85 17.93 3.63
N LEU A 55 1.01 18.71 4.71
CA LEU A 55 0.92 20.17 4.66
C LEU A 55 2.23 20.87 4.24
N ASN A 56 3.39 20.26 4.49
CA ASN A 56 4.67 20.92 4.22
C ASN A 56 5.04 20.91 2.74
N GLU A 57 5.49 22.05 2.21
CA GLU A 57 6.20 22.07 0.92
C GLU A 57 7.50 21.26 1.02
N ILE A 58 7.74 20.44 0.01
CA ILE A 58 8.89 19.54 0.00
C ILE A 58 10.08 20.29 -0.60
N SER A 59 11.12 20.50 0.22
CA SER A 59 12.37 21.13 -0.19
C SER A 59 12.95 20.45 -1.45
N THR A 60 13.46 21.25 -2.38
CA THR A 60 13.97 20.78 -3.68
C THR A 60 15.47 20.42 -3.65
N LYS A 61 16.15 20.60 -2.52
CA LYS A 61 17.62 20.63 -2.47
C LYS A 61 18.30 19.26 -2.43
N SER A 62 17.61 18.19 -2.00
CA SER A 62 18.18 16.84 -1.91
C SER A 62 17.08 15.78 -1.79
N VAL A 63 17.33 14.57 -2.27
CA VAL A 63 16.45 13.40 -2.05
C VAL A 63 17.08 12.53 -0.97
N LEU A 64 16.57 12.65 0.25
CA LEU A 64 16.95 11.90 1.46
C LEU A 64 15.90 10.83 1.80
N ASP A 65 14.66 11.00 1.33
CA ASP A 65 13.55 10.08 1.59
C ASP A 65 12.63 9.93 0.36
N LEU A 66 11.80 8.88 0.35
CA LEU A 66 10.81 8.56 -0.68
C LEU A 66 9.87 9.73 -1.00
N LYS A 67 9.53 10.52 0.04
CA LYS A 67 8.68 11.72 -0.06
C LYS A 67 9.30 12.82 -0.93
N GLU A 68 10.61 12.82 -1.09
CA GLU A 68 11.34 13.83 -1.88
C GLU A 68 11.53 13.41 -3.33
N GLY A 69 11.06 12.21 -3.72
CA GLY A 69 11.02 11.78 -5.11
C GLY A 69 10.18 12.72 -5.98
N SER A 70 10.62 12.96 -7.22
CA SER A 70 9.91 13.85 -8.17
C SER A 70 8.46 13.44 -8.38
N ILE A 71 8.20 12.15 -8.61
CA ILE A 71 6.84 11.62 -8.84
C ILE A 71 5.93 11.89 -7.64
N TYR A 72 6.38 11.59 -6.42
CA TYR A 72 5.59 11.84 -5.22
C TYR A 72 5.28 13.34 -5.06
N ARG A 73 6.28 14.21 -5.30
CA ARG A 73 6.09 15.67 -5.21
C ARG A 73 5.11 16.20 -6.25
N GLU A 74 5.22 15.75 -7.49
CA GLU A 74 4.33 16.16 -8.58
C GLU A 74 2.88 15.78 -8.24
N GLU A 75 2.64 14.52 -7.85
CA GLU A 75 1.32 14.04 -7.43
C GLU A 75 0.78 14.79 -6.22
N LYS A 76 1.64 15.05 -5.23
CA LYS A 76 1.27 15.83 -4.04
C LYS A 76 0.83 17.25 -4.39
N ASN A 77 1.57 17.92 -5.26
CA ASN A 77 1.30 19.29 -5.64
C ASN A 77 0.03 19.43 -6.49
N LEU A 78 -0.31 18.39 -7.27
CA LEU A 78 -1.56 18.32 -8.03
C LEU A 78 -2.76 18.05 -7.11
N SER A 79 -2.57 17.21 -6.11
CA SER A 79 -3.58 16.79 -5.16
C SER A 79 -3.70 17.83 -4.04
N ARG A 80 -4.51 18.89 -4.22
CA ARG A 80 -4.85 19.85 -3.12
C ARG A 80 -5.57 19.20 -1.91
N ASN A 81 -5.71 17.87 -1.90
CA ASN A 81 -6.39 17.08 -0.88
C ASN A 81 -5.37 16.38 0.02
N ARG A 82 -5.82 16.00 1.23
CA ARG A 82 -5.08 15.10 2.12
C ARG A 82 -5.15 13.68 1.55
N PHE A 83 -4.01 13.09 1.22
CA PHE A 83 -3.92 11.71 0.75
C PHE A 83 -2.98 10.89 1.64
N ILE A 84 -3.04 9.58 1.46
CA ILE A 84 -2.16 8.60 2.10
C ILE A 84 -1.58 7.76 0.96
N SER A 85 -0.26 7.73 0.86
CA SER A 85 0.44 6.96 -0.16
C SER A 85 1.04 5.71 0.48
N LEU A 86 1.01 4.61 -0.26
CA LEU A 86 1.57 3.34 0.20
C LEU A 86 2.74 2.92 -0.70
N VAL A 87 3.84 2.48 -0.07
CA VAL A 87 4.83 1.64 -0.76
C VAL A 87 4.36 0.20 -0.66
N LEU A 88 4.17 -0.45 -1.81
CA LEU A 88 3.78 -1.85 -1.87
C LEU A 88 5.01 -2.75 -1.99
N ASN A 89 5.11 -3.73 -1.10
CA ASN A 89 6.06 -4.82 -1.17
C ASN A 89 5.31 -6.08 -1.59
N THR A 90 5.64 -6.58 -2.79
CA THR A 90 5.00 -7.75 -3.41
C THR A 90 5.91 -8.97 -3.47
N ASP A 91 7.18 -8.80 -3.08
CA ASP A 91 8.25 -9.80 -3.10
C ASP A 91 8.45 -10.53 -1.75
N GLY A 92 7.55 -10.29 -0.78
CA GLY A 92 7.67 -10.80 0.58
C GLY A 92 7.74 -12.33 0.67
N ALA A 93 8.29 -12.89 1.76
CA ALA A 93 8.37 -14.33 1.94
C ALA A 93 6.99 -14.97 2.22
N PRO A 94 6.78 -16.27 1.89
CA PRO A 94 5.51 -16.92 2.17
C PRO A 94 5.23 -16.99 3.69
N ILE A 95 4.06 -16.50 4.12
CA ILE A 95 3.66 -16.52 5.54
C ILE A 95 3.31 -17.94 5.98
N THR A 96 2.81 -18.76 5.06
CA THR A 96 2.47 -20.16 5.34
C THR A 96 2.97 -21.04 4.22
N ASN A 97 3.66 -22.12 4.59
CA ASN A 97 3.96 -23.24 3.71
C ASN A 97 3.05 -24.39 4.11
N SER A 98 2.03 -24.68 3.30
CA SER A 98 1.31 -25.94 3.36
C SER A 98 1.85 -26.87 2.26
N ARG A 99 1.59 -28.18 2.36
CA ARG A 99 1.96 -29.11 1.28
C ARG A 99 1.37 -28.70 -0.08
N ASN A 100 0.21 -28.05 -0.08
CA ASN A 100 -0.58 -27.84 -1.30
C ASN A 100 -0.54 -26.40 -1.83
N TYR A 101 -0.11 -25.43 -1.02
CA TYR A 101 -0.04 -24.03 -1.41
C TYR A 101 0.83 -23.21 -0.46
N ASN A 102 1.37 -22.12 -1.00
CA ASN A 102 2.06 -21.05 -0.30
C ASN A 102 1.21 -19.77 -0.34
N MET A 103 1.21 -18.99 0.75
CA MET A 103 0.55 -17.68 0.79
C MET A 103 1.58 -16.56 0.85
N TRP A 104 1.54 -15.69 -0.15
CA TRP A 104 2.45 -14.56 -0.32
C TRP A 104 1.72 -13.25 0.00
N PRO A 105 2.07 -12.56 1.09
CA PRO A 105 1.40 -11.31 1.44
C PRO A 105 1.83 -10.18 0.52
N VAL A 106 0.86 -9.35 0.16
CA VAL A 106 1.11 -8.01 -0.38
C VAL A 106 1.06 -7.04 0.79
N LEU A 107 2.21 -6.49 1.14
CA LEU A 107 2.36 -5.59 2.28
C LEU A 107 2.48 -4.15 1.80
N GLY A 108 2.01 -3.22 2.63
CA GLY A 108 2.03 -1.78 2.38
C GLY A 108 2.64 -1.04 3.56
N THR A 109 3.38 0.03 3.30
CA THR A 109 3.81 0.98 4.34
C THR A 109 3.39 2.41 3.98
N ILE A 110 2.92 3.17 4.96
CA ILE A 110 2.48 4.55 4.77
C ILE A 110 3.70 5.46 4.53
N VAL A 111 3.79 6.04 3.34
CA VAL A 111 4.92 6.88 2.91
C VAL A 111 5.07 8.10 3.81
N GLU A 112 3.95 8.68 4.24
CA GLU A 112 3.88 9.91 5.03
C GLU A 112 4.40 9.73 6.47
N LEU A 113 4.66 8.50 6.92
CA LEU A 113 5.34 8.26 8.19
C LEU A 113 6.84 8.52 8.08
N ASP A 114 7.51 8.76 9.21
CA ASP A 114 8.97 8.80 9.26
C ASP A 114 9.59 7.39 9.03
N PRO A 115 10.89 7.29 8.64
CA PRO A 115 11.53 6.00 8.38
C PRO A 115 11.35 4.98 9.52
N GLN A 116 11.57 5.41 10.77
CA GLN A 116 11.47 4.53 11.94
C GLN A 116 10.05 3.99 12.16
N SER A 117 9.04 4.81 11.88
CA SER A 117 7.64 4.44 12.01
C SER A 117 7.21 3.50 10.86
N ARG A 118 7.77 3.64 9.66
CA ARG A 118 7.52 2.73 8.52
C ARG A 118 8.09 1.33 8.74
N GLU A 119 9.23 1.22 9.41
CA GLU A 119 9.89 -0.06 9.71
C GLU A 119 9.19 -0.84 10.84
N SER A 120 8.26 -0.21 11.56
CA SER A 120 7.53 -0.87 12.64
C SER A 120 6.46 -1.81 12.08
N PHE A 121 6.55 -3.12 12.37
CA PHE A 121 5.57 -4.13 11.92
C PHE A 121 4.11 -3.79 12.27
N LYS A 122 3.86 -3.09 13.38
CA LYS A 122 2.51 -2.64 13.77
C LYS A 122 1.90 -1.57 12.84
N ASN A 123 2.74 -0.93 12.03
CA ASN A 123 2.35 0.11 11.07
C ASN A 123 2.36 -0.43 9.63
N VAL A 124 2.51 -1.75 9.45
CA VAL A 124 2.41 -2.41 8.14
C VAL A 124 0.95 -2.69 7.86
N VAL A 125 0.54 -2.35 6.64
CA VAL A 125 -0.79 -2.65 6.10
C VAL A 125 -0.70 -3.95 5.30
N ILE A 126 -1.61 -4.89 5.52
CA ILE A 126 -1.74 -6.08 4.69
C ILE A 126 -2.83 -5.79 3.65
N LEU A 127 -2.46 -5.75 2.37
CA LEU A 127 -3.42 -5.49 1.29
C LEU A 127 -4.14 -6.77 0.86
N GLY A 128 -3.40 -7.88 0.84
CA GLY A 128 -3.92 -9.15 0.38
C GLY A 128 -2.90 -10.28 0.53
N ASN A 129 -3.35 -11.48 0.21
CA ASN A 129 -2.51 -12.65 0.05
C ASN A 129 -2.71 -13.23 -1.34
N PHE A 130 -1.61 -13.51 -2.03
CA PHE A 130 -1.59 -14.32 -3.23
C PHE A 130 -1.37 -15.79 -2.85
N LYS A 131 -2.32 -16.64 -3.22
CA LYS A 131 -2.26 -18.08 -3.03
C LYS A 131 -1.60 -18.71 -4.25
N HIS A 132 -0.38 -19.21 -4.06
CA HIS A 132 0.36 -19.96 -5.04
C HIS A 132 0.22 -21.46 -4.75
N PHE A 133 -0.29 -22.24 -5.70
CA PHE A 133 -0.36 -23.70 -5.57
C PHE A 133 0.95 -24.32 -6.04
N ASN A 134 1.47 -25.30 -5.27
CA ASN A 134 2.70 -26.03 -5.60
C ASN A 134 2.47 -27.06 -6.71
#